data_AF-A0A2A4KBV9-F1
#
_entry.id   AF-A0A2A4KBV9-F1
#
_cell.length_a   1.000
_cell.length_b   1.000
_cell.length_c   1.000
_cell.angle_alpha   90.00
_cell.angle_beta   90.00
_cell.angle_gamma   90.00
#
_symmetry.space_group_name_H-M   'P 1'
#
loop_
_entity.id
_entity.type
_entity.pdbx_description
1 polymer ?
#
loop_
_entity_poly.entity_id
_entity_poly.type
_entity_poly.pdbx_seq_one_letter_code
_entity_poly.pdbx_strand_id
1 'polypeptide(L)'
;MPELTDSATIPAPGAGDPWLERKFAGHAGATADCRYPDCTEARERPAPGRPGPPPEFCPTHNNKRDKQYAYRQEKKAEAEAAARRAAEEAGESAPAPDPLPVVLARRAREQSVLAELLPRVAAALETVLAGEQAAADTDAVAAHLAAVDHAAAVRVEEAAAARRAAEQTAAAAHAAAEA
;
A
#
# COMPACT_ATOMS: atom_id res chain seq x y z
N MET A 1 -61.45 39.19 -48.99
CA MET A 1 -61.50 37.82 -48.41
C MET A 1 -60.70 36.92 -49.34
N PRO A 2 -59.72 36.17 -48.83
CA PRO A 2 -58.26 36.43 -48.89
C PRO A 2 -57.55 35.56 -49.95
N GLU A 3 -56.59 36.09 -50.73
CA GLU A 3 -55.14 36.25 -50.47
C GLU A 3 -54.34 34.92 -50.55
N LEU A 4 -53.74 34.71 -51.73
CA LEU A 4 -52.64 33.77 -51.99
C LEU A 4 -51.36 34.33 -51.36
N THR A 5 -50.69 33.56 -50.50
CA THR A 5 -49.29 33.81 -50.17
C THR A 5 -48.44 32.56 -50.39
N ASP A 6 -47.59 32.68 -51.39
CA ASP A 6 -46.33 31.96 -51.57
C ASP A 6 -45.48 32.14 -50.31
N SER A 7 -44.99 31.04 -49.74
CA SER A 7 -43.86 31.06 -48.80
C SER A 7 -43.21 29.67 -48.78
N ALA A 8 -42.39 29.44 -49.80
CA ALA A 8 -41.23 28.56 -49.68
C ALA A 8 -40.41 29.05 -48.48
N THR A 9 -40.50 28.33 -47.36
CA THR A 9 -39.64 28.60 -46.20
C THR A 9 -38.23 28.18 -46.56
N ILE A 10 -37.42 29.15 -46.95
CA ILE A 10 -35.97 29.06 -47.02
C ILE A 10 -35.48 28.81 -45.58
N PRO A 11 -34.83 27.68 -45.26
CA PRO A 11 -34.20 27.52 -43.96
C PRO A 11 -33.05 28.51 -43.83
N ALA A 12 -33.00 29.18 -42.67
CA ALA A 12 -32.07 30.25 -42.34
C ALA A 12 -30.59 29.86 -42.59
N PRO A 13 -29.75 30.79 -43.06
CA PRO A 13 -28.31 30.58 -43.15
C PRO A 13 -27.73 30.57 -41.75
N GLY A 14 -27.35 29.38 -41.27
CA GLY A 14 -26.86 29.21 -39.90
C GLY A 14 -27.00 27.78 -39.36
N ALA A 15 -27.71 26.89 -40.05
CA ALA A 15 -27.62 25.47 -39.80
C ALA A 15 -26.30 24.96 -40.38
N GLY A 16 -25.31 24.74 -39.50
CA GLY A 16 -24.10 24.00 -39.85
C GLY A 16 -24.48 22.67 -40.49
N ASP A 17 -23.69 22.24 -41.48
CA ASP A 17 -23.93 20.99 -42.18
C ASP A 17 -24.04 19.85 -41.15
N PRO A 18 -25.20 19.18 -41.02
CA PRO A 18 -25.42 18.17 -39.98
C PRO A 18 -24.47 16.99 -40.12
N TRP A 19 -23.84 16.81 -41.29
CA TRP A 19 -22.78 15.83 -41.49
C TRP A 19 -21.43 16.29 -40.88
N LEU A 20 -21.09 17.58 -40.99
CA LEU A 20 -19.90 18.14 -40.34
C LEU A 20 -20.10 18.19 -38.82
N GLU A 21 -21.29 18.57 -38.34
CA GLU A 21 -21.60 18.49 -36.92
C GLU A 21 -21.52 17.05 -36.42
N ARG A 22 -21.94 16.03 -37.17
CA ARG A 22 -21.78 14.62 -36.74
C ARG A 22 -20.34 14.09 -36.80
N LYS A 23 -19.52 14.59 -37.73
CA LYS A 23 -18.09 14.21 -37.81
C LYS A 23 -17.21 14.92 -36.78
N PHE A 24 -17.60 16.11 -36.35
CA PHE A 24 -16.83 16.95 -35.41
C PHE A 24 -17.47 17.11 -34.03
N ALA A 25 -18.72 16.71 -33.83
CA ALA A 25 -19.28 16.42 -32.50
C ALA A 25 -18.73 15.08 -32.01
N GLY A 26 -17.41 15.05 -31.80
CA GLY A 26 -16.79 14.00 -31.02
C GLY A 26 -17.41 14.01 -29.63
N HIS A 27 -18.17 12.96 -29.32
CA HIS A 27 -18.65 12.56 -27.99
C HIS A 27 -18.53 13.64 -26.90
N ALA A 28 -19.31 14.72 -27.03
CA ALA A 28 -19.49 15.71 -25.98
C ALA A 28 -20.37 15.08 -24.89
N GLY A 29 -19.79 14.17 -24.11
CA GLY A 29 -20.51 13.41 -23.08
C GLY A 29 -19.76 12.25 -22.44
N ALA A 30 -18.46 12.05 -22.70
CA ALA A 30 -17.68 11.04 -22.01
C ALA A 30 -16.65 11.70 -21.10
N THR A 31 -16.99 11.89 -19.83
CA THR A 31 -16.02 12.01 -18.73
C THR A 31 -15.31 10.66 -18.57
N ALA A 32 -14.60 10.22 -19.61
CA ALA A 32 -14.10 8.86 -19.70
C ALA A 32 -12.73 8.79 -19.05
N ASP A 33 -12.71 8.10 -17.91
CA ASP A 33 -11.55 7.72 -17.13
C ASP A 33 -10.40 7.21 -18.02
N CYS A 34 -9.17 7.45 -17.56
CA CYS A 34 -7.96 6.89 -18.13
C CYS A 34 -8.15 5.39 -18.43
N ARG A 35 -7.76 4.92 -19.62
CA ARG A 35 -7.84 3.48 -19.98
C ARG A 35 -6.84 2.60 -19.22
N TYR A 36 -6.08 3.16 -18.28
CA TYR A 36 -5.18 2.38 -17.44
C TYR A 36 -5.98 1.64 -16.37
N PRO A 37 -5.68 0.35 -16.08
CA PRO A 37 -6.39 -0.42 -15.05
C PRO A 37 -6.44 0.34 -13.73
N ASP A 38 -7.63 0.43 -13.13
CA ASP A 38 -7.91 1.07 -11.84
C ASP A 38 -7.59 2.59 -11.77
N CYS A 39 -7.40 3.26 -12.91
CA CYS A 39 -7.12 4.69 -12.95
C CYS A 39 -8.39 5.51 -13.17
N THR A 40 -8.71 6.40 -12.23
CA THR A 40 -9.86 7.32 -12.30
C THR A 40 -9.46 8.73 -12.74
N GLU A 41 -8.23 8.93 -13.19
CA GLU A 41 -7.77 10.26 -13.62
C GLU A 41 -8.41 10.65 -14.95
N ALA A 42 -8.73 11.94 -15.08
CA ALA A 42 -9.26 12.49 -16.31
C ALA A 42 -8.20 12.42 -17.43
N ARG A 43 -8.64 12.03 -18.63
CA ARG A 43 -7.80 12.10 -19.84
C ARG A 43 -7.46 13.55 -20.15
N GLU A 44 -6.27 13.75 -20.73
CA GLU A 44 -5.87 15.08 -21.18
C GLU A 44 -6.79 15.55 -22.31
N ARG A 45 -7.32 16.77 -22.19
CA ARG A 45 -8.07 17.39 -23.28
C ARG A 45 -7.09 17.79 -24.38
N PRO A 46 -7.36 17.47 -25.65
CA PRO A 46 -6.50 17.91 -26.74
C PRO A 46 -6.39 19.43 -26.76
N ALA A 47 -5.17 19.95 -26.92
CA ALA A 47 -4.93 21.38 -26.99
C ALA A 47 -5.70 22.00 -28.18
N PRO A 48 -6.31 23.19 -28.02
CA PRO A 48 -7.01 23.86 -29.11
C PRO A 48 -6.05 24.10 -30.28
N GLY A 49 -6.40 23.57 -31.47
CA GLY A 49 -5.59 23.71 -32.69
C GLY A 49 -4.72 22.51 -33.07
N ARG A 50 -4.67 21.42 -32.28
CA ARG A 50 -4.06 20.16 -32.72
C ARG A 50 -5.14 19.20 -33.24
N PRO A 51 -5.20 18.92 -34.55
CA PRO A 51 -6.12 17.91 -35.07
C PRO A 51 -5.67 16.51 -34.62
N GLY A 52 -6.52 15.80 -33.89
CA GLY A 52 -6.28 14.42 -33.48
C GLY A 52 -7.29 13.92 -32.44
N PRO A 53 -7.50 12.60 -32.32
CA PRO A 53 -8.31 12.05 -31.25
C PRO A 53 -7.66 12.34 -29.88
N PRO A 54 -8.46 12.48 -28.81
CA PRO A 54 -7.92 12.63 -27.46
C PRO A 54 -7.06 11.41 -27.09
N PRO A 55 -5.98 11.59 -26.32
CA PRO A 55 -5.17 10.46 -25.85
C PRO A 55 -6.01 9.51 -24.99
N GLU A 56 -5.75 8.21 -25.14
CA GLU A 56 -6.48 7.16 -24.39
C GLU A 56 -6.12 7.09 -22.90
N PHE A 57 -4.94 7.61 -22.54
CA PHE A 57 -4.37 7.58 -21.20
C PHE A 57 -4.21 8.99 -20.65
N CYS A 58 -4.27 9.14 -19.33
CA CYS A 58 -3.92 10.39 -18.65
C CYS A 58 -2.41 10.69 -18.77
N PRO A 59 -1.96 11.93 -18.50
CA PRO A 59 -0.55 12.31 -18.59
C PRO A 59 0.39 11.38 -17.80
N THR A 60 -0.07 10.91 -16.63
CA THR A 60 0.67 10.02 -15.72
C THR A 60 0.98 8.67 -16.37
N HIS A 61 0.04 8.10 -17.11
CA HIS A 61 0.12 6.75 -17.70
C HIS A 61 0.37 6.78 -19.23
N ASN A 62 0.69 7.94 -19.80
CA ASN A 62 0.92 8.09 -21.25
C ASN A 62 2.35 7.72 -21.69
N ASN A 63 3.02 6.81 -20.98
CA ASN A 63 4.35 6.30 -21.33
C ASN A 63 4.28 4.92 -22.01
N LYS A 64 5.37 4.51 -22.67
CA LYS A 64 5.42 3.23 -23.42
C LYS A 64 5.21 2.00 -22.51
N ARG A 65 5.73 2.04 -21.28
CA ARG A 65 5.69 0.89 -20.35
C ARG A 65 4.25 0.61 -19.90
N ASP A 66 3.54 1.67 -19.56
CA ASP A 66 2.17 1.58 -19.04
C ASP A 66 1.17 1.18 -20.12
N LYS A 67 1.37 1.66 -21.36
CA LYS A 67 0.61 1.18 -22.53
C LYS A 67 0.79 -0.31 -22.76
N GLN A 68 2.03 -0.81 -22.66
CA GLN A 68 2.30 -2.25 -22.79
C GLN A 68 1.69 -3.05 -21.64
N TYR A 69 1.71 -2.52 -20.42
CA TYR A 69 1.06 -3.17 -19.28
C TYR A 69 -0.46 -3.25 -19.47
N ALA A 70 -1.11 -2.14 -19.82
CA ALA A 70 -2.55 -2.10 -20.08
C ALA A 70 -2.94 -3.10 -21.18
N TYR A 71 -2.18 -3.14 -22.29
CA TYR A 71 -2.40 -4.10 -23.37
C TYR A 71 -2.29 -5.57 -22.89
N ARG A 72 -1.29 -5.89 -22.07
CA ARG A 72 -1.15 -7.25 -21.52
C ARG A 72 -2.32 -7.63 -20.63
N GLN A 73 -2.81 -6.70 -19.81
CA GLN A 73 -3.97 -6.95 -18.95
C GLN A 73 -5.25 -7.13 -19.78
N GLU A 74 -5.46 -6.32 -20.81
CA GLU A 74 -6.58 -6.47 -21.74
C GLU A 74 -6.55 -7.83 -22.44
N LYS A 75 -5.38 -8.26 -22.93
CA LYS A 75 -5.23 -9.59 -23.55
C LYS A 75 -5.43 -10.75 -22.58
N LYS A 76 -5.03 -10.59 -21.32
CA LYS A 76 -5.29 -11.58 -20.27
C LYS A 76 -6.80 -11.69 -20.00
N ALA A 77 -7.49 -10.56 -19.84
CA ALA A 77 -8.93 -10.52 -19.63
C ALA A 77 -9.71 -11.10 -20.83
N GLU A 78 -9.28 -10.81 -22.06
CA GLU A 78 -9.86 -11.37 -23.28
C GLU A 78 -9.69 -12.90 -23.34
N ALA A 79 -8.52 -13.42 -22.98
CA ALA A 79 -8.26 -14.86 -22.91
C ALA A 79 -9.09 -15.54 -21.82
N GLU A 80 -9.24 -14.93 -20.64
CA GLU A 80 -10.09 -15.43 -19.57
C GLU A 80 -11.57 -15.42 -19.96
N ALA A 81 -12.04 -14.36 -20.64
CA ALA A 81 -13.41 -14.28 -21.14
C ALA A 81 -13.68 -15.28 -22.28
N ALA A 82 -12.69 -15.55 -23.13
CA ALA A 82 -12.78 -16.59 -24.16
C ALA A 82 -12.81 -18.00 -23.54
N ALA A 83 -11.98 -18.25 -22.51
CA ALA A 83 -11.98 -19.52 -21.79
C ALA A 83 -13.30 -19.77 -21.05
N ARG A 84 -13.92 -18.72 -20.48
CA ARG A 84 -15.26 -18.82 -19.88
C ARG A 84 -16.34 -19.16 -20.90
N ARG A 85 -16.34 -18.47 -22.05
CA ARG A 85 -17.28 -18.79 -23.15
C ARG A 85 -17.11 -20.21 -23.68
N ALA A 86 -15.87 -20.65 -23.86
CA ALA A 86 -15.58 -22.03 -24.27
C ALA A 86 -16.00 -23.06 -23.21
N ALA A 87 -15.88 -22.73 -21.92
CA ALA A 87 -16.35 -23.59 -20.83
C ALA A 87 -17.88 -23.62 -20.72
N GLU A 88 -18.57 -22.51 -21.01
CA GLU A 88 -20.03 -22.43 -21.10
C GLU A 88 -20.56 -23.24 -22.30
N GLU A 89 -19.92 -23.14 -23.47
CA GLU A 89 -20.26 -23.92 -24.67
C GLU A 89 -19.95 -25.42 -24.50
N ALA A 90 -18.90 -25.77 -23.76
CA ALA A 90 -18.58 -27.17 -23.41
C ALA A 90 -19.46 -27.74 -22.28
N GLY A 91 -20.18 -26.86 -21.56
CA GLY A 91 -21.00 -27.21 -20.39
C GLY A 91 -22.30 -27.94 -20.69
N GLU A 92 -22.66 -28.15 -21.96
CA GLU A 92 -23.94 -28.76 -22.33
C GLU A 92 -23.93 -30.31 -22.35
N SER A 93 -22.77 -30.98 -22.18
CA SER A 93 -22.76 -32.46 -22.08
C SER A 93 -21.47 -33.10 -21.55
N ALA A 94 -20.92 -32.64 -20.43
CA ALA A 94 -19.84 -33.37 -19.75
C ALA A 94 -20.11 -33.49 -18.24
N PRO A 95 -20.11 -34.71 -17.65
CA PRO A 95 -20.12 -34.84 -16.21
C PRO A 95 -18.86 -34.17 -15.66
N ALA A 96 -19.05 -33.28 -14.68
CA ALA A 96 -17.95 -32.57 -14.05
C ALA A 96 -16.89 -33.58 -13.54
N PRO A 97 -15.60 -33.38 -13.85
CA PRO A 97 -14.56 -34.26 -13.34
C PRO A 97 -14.59 -34.21 -11.81
N ASP A 98 -14.54 -35.39 -11.17
CA ASP A 98 -14.52 -35.50 -9.71
C ASP A 98 -13.36 -34.63 -9.15
N PRO A 99 -13.65 -33.61 -8.32
CA PRO A 99 -12.62 -32.73 -7.79
C PRO A 99 -11.76 -33.39 -6.71
N LEU A 100 -12.18 -34.54 -6.17
CA LEU A 100 -11.54 -35.19 -5.03
C LEU A 100 -10.06 -35.53 -5.27
N PRO A 101 -9.63 -36.11 -6.43
CA PRO A 101 -8.22 -36.41 -6.68
C PRO A 101 -7.34 -35.15 -6.73
N VAL A 102 -7.85 -34.05 -7.28
CA VAL A 102 -7.12 -32.77 -7.38
C VAL A 102 -6.92 -32.17 -5.99
N VAL A 103 -7.96 -32.20 -5.15
CA VAL A 103 -7.90 -31.71 -3.76
C VAL A 103 -6.94 -32.57 -2.92
N LEU A 104 -6.97 -33.89 -3.06
CA LEU A 104 -6.05 -34.79 -2.35
C LEU A 104 -4.59 -34.58 -2.78
N ALA A 105 -4.33 -34.42 -4.09
CA ALA A 105 -2.99 -34.14 -4.61
C ALA A 105 -2.47 -32.77 -4.17
N ARG A 106 -3.35 -31.78 -4.03
CA ARG A 106 -3.00 -30.47 -3.46
C ARG A 106 -2.64 -30.59 -1.97
N ARG A 107 -3.48 -31.28 -1.19
CA ARG A 107 -3.24 -31.50 0.24
C ARG A 107 -1.92 -32.24 0.50
N ALA A 108 -1.59 -33.26 -0.28
CA ALA A 108 -0.33 -34.00 -0.15
C ALA A 108 0.89 -33.10 -0.40
N ARG A 109 0.82 -32.22 -1.41
CA ARG A 109 1.88 -31.24 -1.70
C ARG A 109 2.03 -30.22 -0.56
N GLU A 110 0.92 -29.66 -0.07
CA GLU A 110 0.94 -28.72 1.04
C GLU A 110 1.50 -29.37 2.33
N GLN A 111 1.15 -30.63 2.60
CA GLN A 111 1.72 -31.38 3.72
C GLN A 111 3.22 -31.60 3.58
N SER A 112 3.73 -31.89 2.37
CA SER A 112 5.16 -32.05 2.14
C SER A 112 5.94 -30.75 2.38
N VAL A 113 5.39 -29.63 1.92
CA VAL A 113 5.99 -28.30 2.10
C VAL A 113 5.98 -27.91 3.57
N LEU A 114 4.88 -28.16 4.28
CA LEU A 114 4.80 -27.91 5.72
C LEU A 114 5.81 -28.77 6.50
N ALA A 115 5.95 -30.05 6.14
CA ALA A 115 6.92 -30.95 6.78
C ALA A 115 8.38 -30.49 6.55
N GLU A 116 8.69 -29.85 5.42
CA GLU A 116 10.02 -29.29 5.15
C GLU A 116 10.24 -27.95 5.87
N LEU A 117 9.22 -27.08 5.90
CA LEU A 117 9.36 -25.72 6.42
C LEU A 117 9.28 -25.65 7.95
N LEU A 118 8.45 -26.47 8.59
CA LEU A 118 8.28 -26.46 10.05
C LEU A 118 9.60 -26.64 10.82
N PRO A 119 10.48 -27.61 10.48
CA PRO A 119 11.77 -27.76 11.13
C PRO A 119 12.70 -26.55 10.92
N ARG A 120 12.66 -25.91 9.75
CA ARG A 120 13.48 -24.71 9.46
C ARG A 120 13.01 -23.51 10.26
N VAL A 121 11.70 -23.33 10.40
CA VAL A 121 11.12 -22.28 11.25
C VAL A 121 11.42 -22.53 12.72
N ALA A 122 11.30 -23.77 13.19
CA ALA A 122 11.67 -24.13 14.56
C ALA A 122 13.14 -23.80 14.87
N ALA A 123 14.06 -24.21 14.00
CA ALA A 123 15.50 -23.91 14.16
C ALA A 123 15.80 -22.40 14.12
N ALA A 124 15.12 -21.64 13.26
CA ALA A 124 15.26 -20.19 13.21
C ALA A 124 14.77 -19.53 14.50
N LEU A 125 13.63 -19.98 15.04
CA LEU A 125 13.10 -19.47 16.32
C LEU A 125 14.00 -19.81 17.51
N GLU A 126 14.57 -21.01 17.56
CA GLU A 126 15.56 -21.39 18.57
C GLU A 126 16.81 -20.50 18.50
N THR A 127 17.26 -20.17 17.29
CA THR A 127 18.41 -19.28 17.08
C THR A 127 18.11 -17.85 17.54
N VAL A 128 16.91 -17.34 17.25
CA VAL A 128 16.46 -16.02 17.74
C VAL A 128 16.34 -16.01 19.26
N LEU A 129 15.77 -17.05 19.87
CA LEU A 129 15.68 -17.19 21.33
C LEU A 129 17.06 -17.24 21.99
N ALA A 130 18.01 -17.98 21.43
CA ALA A 130 19.37 -18.02 21.91
C ALA A 130 20.07 -16.66 21.75
N GLY A 131 19.81 -15.95 20.65
CA GLY A 131 20.32 -14.60 20.41
C GLY A 131 19.74 -13.57 21.38
N GLU A 132 18.44 -13.64 21.67
CA GLU A 132 17.74 -12.80 22.66
C GLU A 132 18.20 -13.12 24.09
N GLN A 133 18.45 -14.39 24.42
CA GLN A 133 19.04 -14.77 25.71
C GLN A 133 20.49 -14.30 25.87
N ALA A 134 21.26 -14.28 24.78
CA ALA A 134 22.60 -13.72 24.77
C ALA A 134 22.59 -12.17 24.81
N ALA A 135 21.56 -11.54 24.23
CA ALA A 135 21.34 -10.09 24.25
C ALA A 135 20.63 -9.59 25.51
N ALA A 136 20.06 -10.48 26.31
CA ALA A 136 19.61 -10.19 27.66
C ALA A 136 20.86 -9.86 28.49
N ASP A 137 21.13 -8.56 28.54
CA ASP A 137 22.31 -7.84 29.02
C ASP A 137 22.57 -8.03 30.53
N THR A 138 22.67 -9.28 30.96
CA THR A 138 22.89 -9.70 32.35
C THR A 138 24.18 -9.09 32.92
N ASP A 139 25.22 -8.97 32.09
CA ASP A 139 26.48 -8.32 32.46
C ASP A 139 26.33 -6.79 32.56
N ALA A 140 25.54 -6.15 31.69
CA ALA A 140 25.30 -4.71 31.77
C ALA A 140 24.43 -4.35 32.98
N VAL A 141 23.44 -5.20 33.32
CA VAL A 141 22.64 -5.06 34.54
C VAL A 141 23.49 -5.29 35.78
N ALA A 142 24.37 -6.31 35.80
CA ALA A 142 25.29 -6.55 36.91
C ALA A 142 26.28 -5.39 37.12
N ALA A 143 26.83 -4.84 36.03
CA ALA A 143 27.70 -3.67 36.08
C ALA A 143 26.97 -2.41 36.59
N HIS A 144 25.70 -2.23 36.17
CA HIS A 144 24.87 -1.13 36.65
C HIS A 144 24.56 -1.25 38.14
N LEU A 145 24.20 -2.44 38.63
CA LEU A 145 23.97 -2.69 40.06
C LEU A 145 25.22 -2.45 40.89
N ALA A 146 26.39 -2.93 40.45
CA ALA A 146 27.65 -2.67 41.14
C ALA A 146 28.00 -1.17 41.20
N ALA A 147 27.72 -0.42 40.13
CA ALA A 147 27.92 1.03 40.11
C ALA A 147 26.96 1.77 41.05
N VAL A 148 25.69 1.34 41.13
CA VAL A 148 24.70 1.87 42.06
C VAL A 148 25.10 1.58 43.51
N ASP A 149 25.55 0.37 43.82
CA ASP A 149 26.01 -0.01 45.16
C ASP A 149 27.24 0.81 45.59
N HIS A 150 28.19 1.01 44.67
CA HIS A 150 29.36 1.86 44.94
C HIS A 150 28.96 3.31 45.21
N ALA A 151 28.07 3.88 44.38
CA ALA A 151 27.57 5.24 44.59
C ALA A 151 26.82 5.38 45.92
N ALA A 152 26.03 4.37 46.30
CA ALA A 152 25.33 4.34 47.59
C ALA A 152 26.32 4.32 48.77
N ALA A 153 27.39 3.51 48.69
CA ALA A 153 28.44 3.46 49.71
C ALA A 153 29.12 4.82 49.91
N VAL A 154 29.50 5.48 48.81
CA VAL A 154 30.11 6.83 48.85
C VAL A 154 29.17 7.84 49.52
N ARG A 155 27.88 7.83 49.17
CA ARG A 155 26.90 8.74 49.78
C ARG A 155 26.72 8.51 51.29
N VAL A 156 26.79 7.27 51.75
CA VAL A 156 26.74 6.94 53.17
C VAL A 156 27.99 7.47 53.90
N GLU A 157 29.17 7.31 53.31
CA GLU A 157 30.41 7.85 53.88
C GLU A 157 30.41 9.38 53.93
N GLU A 158 29.96 10.05 52.87
CA GLU A 158 29.77 11.50 52.83
C GLU A 158 28.80 11.98 53.91
N ALA A 159 27.66 11.30 54.06
CA ALA A 159 26.67 11.63 55.09
C ALA A 159 27.23 11.43 56.51
N ALA A 160 28.02 10.37 56.74
CA ALA A 160 28.68 10.13 58.01
C ALA A 160 29.77 11.17 58.32
N ALA A 161 30.52 11.62 57.30
CA ALA A 161 31.49 12.70 57.45
C ALA A 161 30.79 14.04 57.78
N ALA A 162 29.70 14.36 57.09
CA ALA A 162 28.92 15.57 57.34
C ALA A 162 28.33 15.60 58.77
N ARG A 163 27.83 14.46 59.27
CA ARG A 163 27.35 14.32 60.65
C ARG A 163 28.45 14.60 61.67
N ARG A 164 29.62 13.98 61.51
CA ARG A 164 30.77 14.21 62.40
C ARG A 164 31.24 15.67 62.39
N ALA A 165 31.25 16.30 61.22
CA ALA A 165 31.58 17.73 61.11
C ALA A 165 30.55 18.60 61.84
N ALA A 166 29.25 18.30 61.70
CA ALA A 166 28.19 19.03 62.40
C ALA A 166 28.25 18.84 63.93
N GLU A 167 28.59 17.65 64.41
CA GLU A 167 28.80 17.38 65.84
C GLU A 167 30.00 18.16 66.39
N GLN A 168 31.11 18.22 65.64
CA GLN A 168 32.29 18.99 66.03
C GLN A 168 32.00 20.49 66.08
N THR A 169 31.26 21.04 65.12
CA THR A 169 30.89 22.46 65.14
C THR A 169 29.92 22.77 66.27
N ALA A 170 28.97 21.88 66.55
CA ALA A 170 28.07 22.01 67.70
C ALA A 170 28.83 21.97 69.04
N ALA A 171 29.78 21.05 69.19
CA ALA A 171 30.62 20.94 70.39
C ALA A 171 31.51 22.19 70.58
N ALA A 172 32.13 22.70 69.51
CA ALA A 172 32.92 23.92 69.56
C ALA A 172 32.07 25.16 69.91
N ALA A 173 30.86 25.26 69.35
CA ALA A 173 29.93 26.33 69.69
C ALA A 173 29.46 26.27 71.15
N HIS A 174 29.22 25.07 71.69
CA HIS A 174 28.85 24.88 73.08
C HIS A 174 29.99 25.27 74.03
N ALA A 175 31.22 24.84 73.76
CA ALA A 175 32.39 25.20 74.57
C ALA A 175 32.67 26.71 74.55
N ALA A 176 32.44 27.39 73.42
CA ALA A 176 32.56 28.84 73.32
C ALA A 176 31.45 29.61 74.07
N ALA A 177 30.29 28.99 74.29
CA ALA A 177 29.19 29.59 75.05
C ALA A 177 29.36 29.43 76.58
N GLU A 178 30.20 28.51 77.03
CA GLU A 178 30.51 28.26 78.45
C GLU A 178 31.77 29.00 78.96
N ALA A 179 32.57 29.58 78.05
CA ALA A 179 33.79 30.34 78.34
C ALA A 179 33.51 31.86 78.47
#